data_AF-A0AAJ7U3Z2-F1
#
_entry.id   AF-A0AAJ7U3Z2-F1
#
_cell.length_a   1.000
_cell.length_b   1.000
_cell.length_c   1.000
_cell.angle_alpha   90.00
_cell.angle_beta   90.00
_cell.angle_gamma   90.00
#
_symmetry.space_group_name_H-M   'P 1'
#
loop_
_entity.id
_entity.type
_entity.pdbx_description
1 polymer ?
#
loop_
_entity_poly.entity_id
_entity_poly.type
_entity_poly.pdbx_seq_one_letter_code
_entity_poly.pdbx_strand_id
1 'polypeptide(L)'
;MPGKRKKFLTEEEQLLQAQQKLLAEEDSRRKKEDMLMQYLKEKLAKEENNTRLNSIKLTQQWRAMMRQAKSQELCRDLEILSQTFERVVDRKDSVIKCLTKDLEEAEEQHCMAFRSHMENVQRLLGLQAARVKRLREEYQLEVSALKEEFDSERELIVQQHAHEISDIKDILFAMEENFAEKEKEALQEFHSSMDEIKNDVLEEKQALRVQLEGAVEALWRQFQVALQQYTDATEERRIAFDALKTRDEKSAREIEAQARRLQRLQDSMASVRARTSALARECEERNQRLREERAAARLHALQGKGALGEQRSRERKRLAVLAEHSHRTNAVLNTVLRKAEQVLKMGEICRRMETEQEKVLPFPPSALTPEEQRDVDTQLAQTPTQQLSQVAARYSSMERFWCRYNKVLLEQLALEHERDALQRENGRLRRALQLYLEGLSLGGDAPALATATAATPIVPVGDARVRRPSYMVVIEAAHVVKHLVPS
;
A
#
# COMPACT_ATOMS: atom_id res chain seq x y z
N MET A 1 73.95 145.47 42.06
CA MET A 1 75.32 145.85 41.62
C MET A 1 75.80 144.75 40.67
N PRO A 2 76.16 145.06 39.42
CA PRO A 2 77.34 145.86 39.15
C PRO A 2 76.96 147.30 38.82
N GLY A 3 77.88 148.22 39.09
CA GLY A 3 77.85 149.48 38.39
C GLY A 3 78.06 149.25 36.89
N LYS A 4 77.30 150.01 36.11
CA LYS A 4 77.54 150.50 34.74
C LYS A 4 77.09 149.63 33.55
N ARG A 5 75.99 150.17 32.98
CA ARG A 5 75.72 150.47 31.56
C ARG A 5 75.25 149.32 30.67
N LYS A 6 73.94 149.38 30.36
CA LYS A 6 73.25 148.79 29.21
C LYS A 6 74.13 148.83 27.95
N LYS A 7 74.35 147.67 27.33
CA LYS A 7 74.55 147.54 25.88
C LYS A 7 73.41 146.66 25.36
N PHE A 8 72.60 147.21 24.47
CA PHE A 8 71.64 146.47 23.68
C PHE A 8 72.40 145.45 22.82
N LEU A 9 71.98 144.18 22.82
CA LEU A 9 72.36 143.21 21.79
C LEU A 9 71.12 142.89 20.95
N THR A 10 71.37 142.88 19.64
CA THR A 10 70.48 142.91 18.49
C THR A 10 69.71 141.60 18.28
N GLU A 11 68.55 141.71 17.64
CA GLU A 11 67.52 140.66 17.47
C GLU A 11 68.03 139.36 16.79
N GLU A 12 69.18 139.36 16.12
CA GLU A 12 69.71 138.21 15.38
C GLU A 12 70.33 137.10 16.27
N GLU A 13 70.92 137.44 17.42
CA GLU A 13 71.54 136.42 18.32
C GLU A 13 70.52 135.70 19.21
N GLN A 14 69.36 136.33 19.46
CA GLN A 14 68.24 135.70 20.18
C GLN A 14 67.50 134.67 19.31
N LEU A 15 67.44 134.89 17.99
CA LEU A 15 66.83 133.97 17.03
C LEU A 15 67.62 132.65 16.89
N LEU A 16 68.95 132.71 16.91
CA LEU A 16 69.81 131.53 16.71
C LEU A 16 69.84 130.61 17.94
N GLN A 17 69.83 131.17 19.15
CA GLN A 17 69.66 130.37 20.38
C GLN A 17 68.25 129.80 20.52
N ALA A 18 67.22 130.52 20.06
CA ALA A 18 65.86 129.99 19.99
C ALA A 18 65.75 128.83 18.99
N GLN A 19 66.42 128.93 17.83
CA GLN A 19 66.46 127.86 16.83
C GLN A 19 67.17 126.59 17.34
N GLN A 20 68.32 126.71 18.01
CA GLN A 20 69.02 125.54 18.55
C GLN A 20 68.24 124.88 19.69
N LYS A 21 67.53 125.65 20.52
CA LYS A 21 66.64 125.10 21.55
C LYS A 21 65.43 124.39 20.94
N LEU A 22 64.82 124.96 19.88
CA LEU A 22 63.73 124.32 19.17
C LEU A 22 64.16 123.01 18.50
N LEU A 23 65.34 122.95 17.88
CA LEU A 23 65.87 121.71 17.29
C LEU A 23 66.21 120.65 18.36
N ALA A 24 66.80 121.05 19.48
CA ALA A 24 67.06 120.13 20.59
C ALA A 24 65.77 119.64 21.27
N GLU A 25 64.77 120.51 21.39
CA GLU A 25 63.43 120.16 21.88
C GLU A 25 62.71 119.22 20.91
N GLU A 26 62.76 119.48 19.60
CA GLU A 26 62.23 118.59 18.56
C GLU A 26 62.95 117.25 18.52
N ASP A 27 64.27 117.20 18.63
CA ASP A 27 65.03 115.94 18.72
C ASP A 27 64.76 115.21 20.03
N SER A 28 64.55 115.92 21.14
CA SER A 28 64.10 115.31 22.40
C SER A 28 62.67 114.78 22.30
N ARG A 29 61.80 115.44 21.51
CA ARG A 29 60.43 115.03 21.24
C ARG A 29 60.42 113.79 20.35
N ARG A 30 61.22 113.78 19.27
CA ARG A 30 61.42 112.62 18.39
C ARG A 30 61.98 111.43 19.14
N LYS A 31 63.00 111.61 19.98
CA LYS A 31 63.53 110.52 20.83
C LYS A 31 62.45 109.97 21.79
N LYS A 32 61.61 110.83 22.36
CA LYS A 32 60.47 110.41 23.20
C LYS A 32 59.41 109.67 22.37
N GLU A 33 59.09 110.15 21.17
CA GLU A 33 58.17 109.53 20.21
C GLU A 33 58.70 108.15 19.75
N ASP A 34 59.99 108.04 19.44
CA ASP A 34 60.66 106.80 19.04
C ASP A 34 60.72 105.79 20.19
N MET A 35 61.03 106.24 21.41
CA MET A 35 60.98 105.39 22.61
C MET A 35 59.55 104.89 22.88
N LEU A 36 58.53 105.73 22.70
CA LEU A 36 57.13 105.33 22.83
C LEU A 36 56.74 104.32 21.73
N MET A 37 57.15 104.55 20.48
CA MET A 37 56.89 103.65 19.36
C MET A 37 57.59 102.30 19.52
N GLN A 38 58.83 102.27 20.00
CA GLN A 38 59.54 101.04 20.34
C GLN A 38 58.84 100.30 21.49
N TYR A 39 58.43 101.02 22.53
CA TYR A 39 57.66 100.45 23.63
C TYR A 39 56.34 99.82 23.15
N LEU A 40 55.59 100.52 22.27
CA LEU A 40 54.36 100.01 21.69
C LEU A 40 54.59 98.81 20.77
N LYS A 41 55.66 98.82 19.95
CA LYS A 41 56.05 97.66 19.11
C LYS A 41 56.43 96.44 19.95
N GLU A 42 57.20 96.63 21.03
CA GLU A 42 57.52 95.55 21.95
C GLU A 42 56.28 95.03 22.68
N LYS A 43 55.36 95.92 23.07
CA LYS A 43 54.08 95.52 23.66
C LYS A 43 53.22 94.74 22.69
N LEU A 44 53.10 95.19 21.44
CA LEU A 44 52.42 94.48 20.37
C LEU A 44 53.05 93.11 20.13
N ALA A 45 54.39 93.03 20.00
CA ALA A 45 55.09 91.75 19.81
C ALA A 45 54.92 90.80 21.00
N LYS A 46 54.88 91.33 22.23
CA LYS A 46 54.58 90.55 23.44
C LYS A 46 53.14 90.03 23.43
N GLU A 47 52.17 90.86 23.05
CA GLU A 47 50.76 90.44 22.89
C GLU A 47 50.59 89.42 21.75
N GLU A 48 51.25 89.61 20.60
CA GLU A 48 51.24 88.65 19.49
C GLU A 48 51.89 87.31 19.88
N ASN A 49 53.00 87.33 20.60
CA ASN A 49 53.61 86.10 21.10
C ASN A 49 52.73 85.43 22.17
N ASN A 50 52.12 86.22 23.06
CA ASN A 50 51.19 85.71 24.07
C ASN A 50 49.94 85.11 23.42
N THR A 51 49.36 85.74 22.40
CA THR A 51 48.20 85.20 21.67
C THR A 51 48.56 83.93 20.89
N ARG A 52 49.73 83.85 20.25
CA ARG A 52 50.22 82.61 19.62
C ARG A 52 50.37 81.49 20.64
N LEU A 53 51.05 81.75 21.76
CA LEU A 53 51.23 80.77 22.83
C LEU A 53 49.88 80.36 23.45
N ASN A 54 48.98 81.31 23.68
CA ASN A 54 47.64 81.04 24.21
C ASN A 54 46.80 80.23 23.21
N SER A 55 46.90 80.48 21.91
CA SER A 55 46.26 79.66 20.86
C SER A 55 46.78 78.22 20.88
N ILE A 56 48.09 78.01 20.99
CA ILE A 56 48.67 76.66 21.07
C ILE A 56 48.21 75.95 22.35
N LYS A 57 48.20 76.63 23.50
CA LYS A 57 47.69 76.08 24.76
C LYS A 57 46.21 75.74 24.67
N LEU A 58 45.40 76.63 24.09
CA LEU A 58 43.97 76.44 23.91
C LEU A 58 43.68 75.27 22.97
N THR A 59 44.39 75.17 21.84
CA THR A 59 44.25 74.04 20.90
C THR A 59 44.72 72.72 21.51
N GLN A 60 45.78 72.71 22.33
CA GLN A 60 46.20 71.53 23.08
C GLN A 60 45.15 71.09 24.10
N GLN A 61 44.57 72.04 24.85
CA GLN A 61 43.48 71.78 25.79
C GLN A 61 42.23 71.27 25.07
N TRP A 62 41.84 71.86 23.94
CA TRP A 62 40.72 71.36 23.12
C TRP A 62 40.97 69.96 22.57
N ARG A 63 42.18 69.66 22.08
CA ARG A 63 42.52 68.29 21.64
C ARG A 63 42.44 67.30 22.79
N ALA A 64 42.90 67.67 23.99
CA ALA A 64 42.80 66.80 25.15
C ALA A 64 41.33 66.54 25.52
N MET A 65 40.51 67.60 25.61
CA MET A 65 39.08 67.48 25.88
C MET A 65 38.34 66.66 24.81
N MET A 66 38.62 66.90 23.52
CA MET A 66 37.98 66.18 22.41
C MET A 66 38.40 64.70 22.37
N ARG A 67 39.67 64.37 22.64
CA ARG A 67 40.11 62.97 22.75
C ARG A 67 39.46 62.27 23.93
N GLN A 68 39.36 62.96 25.07
CA GLN A 68 38.68 62.42 26.24
C GLN A 68 37.20 62.16 25.95
N ALA A 69 36.51 63.11 25.32
CA ALA A 69 35.13 62.96 24.90
C ALA A 69 34.96 61.80 23.89
N LYS A 70 35.81 61.72 22.86
CA LYS A 70 35.75 60.63 21.87
C LYS A 70 36.09 59.27 22.48
N SER A 71 37.04 59.20 23.41
CA SER A 71 37.34 57.97 24.14
C SER A 71 36.14 57.50 24.95
N GLN A 72 35.45 58.42 25.64
CA GLN A 72 34.24 58.09 26.40
C GLN A 72 33.09 57.64 25.48
N GLU A 73 32.91 58.29 24.33
CA GLU A 73 31.94 57.88 23.31
C GLU A 73 32.25 56.46 22.81
N LEU A 74 33.50 56.17 22.42
CA LEU A 74 33.90 54.84 21.95
C LEU A 74 33.76 53.76 23.03
N CYS A 75 34.04 54.07 24.30
CA CYS A 75 33.80 53.13 25.40
C CYS A 75 32.31 52.81 25.53
N ARG A 76 31.41 53.82 25.44
CA ARG A 76 29.96 53.59 25.44
C ARG A 76 29.52 52.77 24.24
N ASP A 77 30.04 53.06 23.04
CA ASP A 77 29.71 52.31 21.84
C ASP A 77 30.16 50.85 21.94
N LEU A 78 31.35 50.59 22.49
CA LEU A 78 31.84 49.24 22.75
C LEU A 78 30.99 48.50 23.79
N GLU A 79 30.55 49.17 24.85
CA GLU A 79 29.65 48.60 25.85
C GLU A 79 28.30 48.23 25.24
N ILE A 80 27.70 49.14 24.45
CA ILE A 80 26.45 48.88 23.74
C ILE A 80 26.64 47.68 22.79
N LEU A 81 27.72 47.67 22.03
CA LEU A 81 28.01 46.60 21.08
C LEU A 81 28.20 45.26 21.81
N SER A 82 28.95 45.23 22.91
CA SER A 82 29.12 44.04 23.76
C SER A 82 27.77 43.50 24.24
N GLN A 83 26.91 44.36 24.78
CA GLN A 83 25.57 43.96 25.23
C GLN A 83 24.70 43.45 24.09
N THR A 84 24.80 44.05 22.88
CA THR A 84 24.07 43.55 21.72
C THR A 84 24.57 42.17 21.28
N PHE A 85 25.88 41.93 21.31
CA PHE A 85 26.46 40.63 20.98
C PHE A 85 26.05 39.57 21.99
N GLU A 86 26.12 39.84 23.29
CA GLU A 86 25.65 38.92 24.34
C GLU A 86 24.19 38.52 24.12
N ARG A 87 23.30 39.50 23.88
CA ARG A 87 21.88 39.21 23.57
C ARG A 87 21.70 38.35 22.32
N VAL A 88 22.53 38.54 21.29
CA VAL A 88 22.47 37.71 20.07
C VAL A 88 22.97 36.30 20.35
N VAL A 89 24.05 36.16 21.14
CA VAL A 89 24.57 34.86 21.58
C VAL A 89 23.52 34.12 22.39
N ASP A 90 22.92 34.75 23.41
CA ASP A 90 21.88 34.14 24.23
C ASP A 90 20.68 33.67 23.41
N ARG A 91 20.26 34.47 22.42
CA ARG A 91 19.19 34.08 21.48
C ARG A 91 19.60 32.88 20.66
N LYS A 92 20.80 32.87 20.08
CA LYS A 92 21.30 31.73 19.30
C LYS A 92 21.43 30.47 20.16
N ASP A 93 21.95 30.59 21.38
CA ASP A 93 22.05 29.47 22.32
C ASP A 93 20.68 28.95 22.72
N SER A 94 19.68 29.82 22.90
CA SER A 94 18.30 29.40 23.15
C SER A 94 17.73 28.61 21.96
N VAL A 95 17.97 29.06 20.73
CA VAL A 95 17.55 28.36 19.51
C VAL A 95 18.27 27.03 19.37
N ILE A 96 19.58 26.97 19.62
CA ILE A 96 20.34 25.71 19.60
C ILE A 96 19.76 24.74 20.60
N LYS A 97 19.50 25.15 21.85
CA LYS A 97 18.89 24.30 22.88
C LYS A 97 17.51 23.78 22.47
N CYS A 98 16.67 24.63 21.90
CA CYS A 98 15.37 24.20 21.37
C CYS A 98 15.54 23.16 20.25
N LEU A 99 16.43 23.40 19.28
CA LEU A 99 16.68 22.46 18.20
C LEU A 99 17.27 21.13 18.68
N THR A 100 18.14 21.14 19.70
CA THR A 100 18.66 19.90 20.30
C THR A 100 17.53 19.10 20.95
N LYS A 101 16.62 19.78 21.67
CA LYS A 101 15.45 19.14 22.28
C LYS A 101 14.50 18.57 21.23
N ASP A 102 14.24 19.32 20.16
CA ASP A 102 13.39 18.87 19.06
C ASP A 102 14.00 17.64 18.34
N LEU A 103 15.33 17.59 18.21
CA LEU A 103 16.05 16.43 17.67
C LEU A 103 15.94 15.21 18.59
N GLU A 104 16.15 15.37 19.89
CA GLU A 104 16.00 14.30 20.89
C GLU A 104 14.57 13.74 20.87
N GLU A 105 13.55 14.62 20.88
CA GLU A 105 12.14 14.20 20.80
C GLU A 105 11.82 13.48 19.48
N ALA A 106 12.37 13.94 18.36
CA ALA A 106 12.19 13.27 17.08
C ALA A 106 12.85 11.88 17.07
N GLU A 107 14.07 11.74 17.60
CA GLU A 107 14.76 10.46 17.72
C GLU A 107 14.00 9.47 18.62
N GLU A 108 13.47 9.94 19.74
CA GLU A 108 12.63 9.11 20.63
C GLU A 108 11.36 8.63 19.92
N GLN A 109 10.66 9.54 19.22
CA GLN A 109 9.48 9.18 18.43
C GLN A 109 9.82 8.17 17.34
N HIS A 110 10.94 8.34 16.64
CA HIS A 110 11.42 7.39 15.63
C HIS A 110 11.73 6.03 16.25
N CYS A 111 12.40 5.99 17.40
CA CYS A 111 12.71 4.75 18.11
C CYS A 111 11.44 4.01 18.57
N MET A 112 10.46 4.74 19.11
CA MET A 112 9.18 4.18 19.52
C MET A 112 8.39 3.62 18.33
N ALA A 113 8.30 4.39 17.23
CA ALA A 113 7.64 3.94 16.00
C ALA A 113 8.33 2.69 15.41
N PHE A 114 9.66 2.67 15.41
CA PHE A 114 10.43 1.53 14.94
C PHE A 114 10.21 0.28 15.79
N ARG A 115 10.25 0.40 17.13
CA ARG A 115 9.95 -0.72 18.04
C ARG A 115 8.54 -1.26 17.84
N SER A 116 7.55 -0.37 17.75
CA SER A 116 6.16 -0.76 17.48
C SER A 116 6.00 -1.46 16.12
N HIS A 117 6.65 -0.94 15.08
CA HIS A 117 6.67 -1.59 13.77
C HIS A 117 7.30 -2.99 13.83
N MET A 118 8.44 -3.12 14.51
CA MET A 118 9.12 -4.41 14.68
C MET A 118 8.26 -5.42 15.43
N GLU A 119 7.57 -5.01 16.51
CA GLU A 119 6.60 -5.86 17.21
C GLU A 119 5.45 -6.30 16.29
N ASN A 120 4.93 -5.39 15.46
CA ASN A 120 3.87 -5.73 14.50
C ASN A 120 4.37 -6.73 13.45
N VAL A 121 5.59 -6.57 12.94
CA VAL A 121 6.22 -7.53 12.02
C VAL A 121 6.44 -8.88 12.70
N GLN A 122 6.89 -8.91 13.96
CA GLN A 122 7.04 -10.15 14.72
C GLN A 122 5.69 -10.86 14.94
N ARG A 123 4.62 -10.13 15.25
CA ARG A 123 3.26 -10.68 15.35
C ARG A 123 2.81 -11.26 14.01
N LEU A 124 3.06 -10.56 12.91
CA LEU A 124 2.74 -11.04 11.56
C LEU A 124 3.51 -12.33 11.23
N LEU A 125 4.80 -12.37 11.53
CA LEU A 125 5.64 -13.56 11.37
C LEU A 125 5.12 -14.73 12.21
N GLY A 126 4.71 -14.48 13.46
CA GLY A 126 4.10 -15.48 14.33
C GLY A 126 2.79 -16.06 13.75
N LEU A 127 1.92 -15.19 13.22
CA LEU A 127 0.69 -15.62 12.54
C LEU A 127 0.97 -16.46 11.29
N GLN A 128 1.96 -16.06 10.48
CA GLN A 128 2.35 -16.82 9.29
C GLN A 128 2.98 -18.17 9.65
N ALA A 129 3.83 -18.21 10.68
CA ALA A 129 4.41 -19.46 11.18
C ALA A 129 3.32 -20.42 11.69
N ALA A 130 2.34 -19.92 12.44
CA ALA A 130 1.20 -20.73 12.91
C ALA A 130 0.34 -21.24 11.75
N ARG A 131 0.09 -20.41 10.73
CA ARG A 131 -0.64 -20.80 9.51
C ARG A 131 0.11 -21.90 8.76
N VAL A 132 1.41 -21.74 8.53
CA VAL A 132 2.24 -22.74 7.84
C VAL A 132 2.30 -24.04 8.63
N LYS A 133 2.41 -23.97 9.97
CA LYS A 133 2.38 -25.16 10.83
C LYS A 133 1.06 -25.91 10.67
N ARG A 134 -0.08 -25.22 10.76
CA ARG A 134 -1.40 -25.82 10.60
C ARG A 134 -1.58 -26.47 9.22
N LEU A 135 -1.19 -25.79 8.15
CA LEU A 135 -1.26 -26.34 6.79
C LEU A 135 -0.39 -27.60 6.64
N ARG A 136 0.77 -27.64 7.30
CA ARG A 136 1.62 -28.84 7.31
C ARG A 136 0.98 -29.98 8.09
N GLU A 137 0.37 -29.69 9.24
CA GLU A 137 -0.34 -30.68 10.07
C GLU A 137 -1.55 -31.25 9.31
N GLU A 138 -2.39 -30.38 8.72
CA GLU A 138 -3.53 -30.77 7.88
C GLU A 138 -3.08 -31.64 6.70
N TYR A 139 -2.05 -31.22 5.96
CA TYR A 139 -1.50 -32.00 4.85
C TYR A 139 -0.96 -33.36 5.30
N GLN A 140 -0.28 -33.44 6.45
CA GLN A 140 0.22 -34.70 6.97
C GLN A 140 -0.92 -35.64 7.38
N LEU A 141 -1.97 -35.11 7.99
CA LEU A 141 -3.17 -35.86 8.36
C LEU A 141 -3.91 -36.39 7.12
N GLU A 142 -4.07 -35.58 6.08
CA GLU A 142 -4.67 -36.01 4.82
C GLU A 142 -3.84 -37.11 4.15
N VAL A 143 -2.51 -36.98 4.15
CA VAL A 143 -1.61 -38.00 3.59
C VAL A 143 -1.66 -39.29 4.40
N SER A 144 -1.73 -39.24 5.74
CA SER A 144 -1.85 -40.46 6.55
C SER A 144 -3.21 -41.13 6.36
N ALA A 145 -4.30 -40.36 6.36
CA ALA A 145 -5.64 -40.90 6.13
C ALA A 145 -5.75 -41.59 4.77
N LEU A 146 -5.25 -40.93 3.71
CA LEU A 146 -5.26 -41.49 2.37
C LEU A 146 -4.43 -42.77 2.28
N LYS A 147 -3.28 -42.83 2.96
CA LYS A 147 -2.46 -44.06 3.00
C LYS A 147 -3.19 -45.20 3.71
N GLU A 148 -3.83 -44.92 4.85
CA GLU A 148 -4.60 -45.91 5.58
C GLU A 148 -5.78 -46.43 4.74
N GLU A 149 -6.50 -45.54 4.05
CA GLU A 149 -7.56 -45.92 3.10
C GLU A 149 -7.01 -46.84 2.00
N PHE A 150 -5.92 -46.45 1.31
CA PHE A 150 -5.31 -47.27 0.27
C PHE A 150 -4.83 -48.63 0.77
N ASP A 151 -4.21 -48.69 1.94
CA ASP A 151 -3.73 -49.94 2.51
C ASP A 151 -4.91 -50.84 2.91
N SER A 152 -6.00 -50.28 3.46
CA SER A 152 -7.21 -51.03 3.78
C SER A 152 -7.93 -51.59 2.55
N GLU A 153 -8.05 -50.79 1.48
CA GLU A 153 -8.62 -51.23 0.20
C GLU A 153 -7.77 -52.34 -0.43
N ARG A 154 -6.44 -52.16 -0.40
CA ARG A 154 -5.49 -53.16 -0.89
C ARG A 154 -5.61 -54.47 -0.11
N GLU A 155 -5.69 -54.42 1.21
CA GLU A 155 -5.89 -55.62 2.03
C GLU A 155 -7.21 -56.32 1.69
N LEU A 156 -8.30 -55.56 1.54
CA LEU A 156 -9.61 -56.10 1.19
C LEU A 156 -9.60 -56.78 -0.19
N ILE A 157 -8.98 -56.15 -1.20
CA ILE A 157 -8.86 -56.74 -2.55
C ILE A 157 -8.02 -58.02 -2.51
N VAL A 158 -6.91 -58.03 -1.77
CA VAL A 158 -6.05 -59.22 -1.65
C VAL A 158 -6.79 -60.36 -0.95
N GLN A 159 -7.54 -60.06 0.10
CA GLN A 159 -8.35 -61.06 0.82
C GLN A 159 -9.47 -61.62 -0.06
N GLN A 160 -10.21 -60.77 -0.77
CA GLN A 160 -11.25 -61.20 -1.71
C GLN A 160 -10.67 -62.07 -2.82
N HIS A 161 -9.55 -61.65 -3.42
CA HIS A 161 -8.89 -62.44 -4.45
C HIS A 161 -8.42 -63.81 -3.93
N ALA A 162 -7.87 -63.87 -2.71
CA ALA A 162 -7.47 -65.13 -2.09
C ALA A 162 -8.68 -66.04 -1.83
N HIS A 163 -9.82 -65.48 -1.42
CA HIS A 163 -11.06 -66.23 -1.23
C HIS A 163 -11.59 -66.78 -2.55
N GLU A 164 -11.67 -65.96 -3.60
CA GLU A 164 -12.11 -66.39 -4.94
C GLU A 164 -11.21 -67.49 -5.51
N ILE A 165 -9.89 -67.40 -5.31
CA ILE A 165 -8.96 -68.46 -5.70
C ILE A 165 -9.26 -69.75 -4.95
N SER A 166 -9.57 -69.68 -3.65
CA SER A 166 -9.94 -70.87 -2.86
C SER A 166 -11.21 -71.50 -3.39
N ASP A 167 -12.25 -70.69 -3.63
CA ASP A 167 -13.55 -71.17 -4.12
C ASP A 167 -13.41 -71.85 -5.49
N ILE A 168 -12.61 -71.27 -6.39
CA ILE A 168 -12.33 -71.87 -7.71
C ILE A 168 -11.60 -73.20 -7.55
N LYS A 169 -10.64 -73.31 -6.62
CA LYS A 169 -9.95 -74.57 -6.34
C LYS A 169 -10.91 -75.64 -5.81
N ASP A 170 -11.82 -75.27 -4.93
CA ASP A 170 -12.82 -76.18 -4.36
C ASP A 170 -13.79 -76.68 -5.44
N ILE A 171 -14.25 -75.78 -6.33
CA ILE A 171 -15.08 -76.16 -7.48
C ILE A 171 -14.31 -77.09 -8.41
N LEU A 172 -13.04 -76.80 -8.68
CA LEU A 172 -12.20 -77.62 -9.57
C LEU A 172 -11.98 -79.02 -8.99
N PHE A 173 -11.72 -79.11 -7.68
CA PHE A 173 -11.60 -80.38 -6.98
C PHE A 173 -12.90 -81.20 -7.04
N ALA A 174 -14.05 -80.57 -6.74
CA ALA A 174 -15.35 -81.23 -6.82
C ALA A 174 -15.70 -81.66 -8.26
N MET A 175 -15.29 -80.89 -9.27
CA MET A 175 -15.48 -81.22 -10.67
C MET A 175 -14.61 -82.41 -11.11
N GLU A 176 -13.35 -82.47 -10.67
CA GLU A 176 -12.45 -83.60 -10.89
C GLU A 176 -12.99 -84.89 -10.25
N GLU A 177 -13.51 -84.82 -9.02
CA GLU A 177 -14.12 -85.96 -8.34
C GLU A 177 -15.36 -86.46 -9.10
N ASN A 178 -16.26 -85.57 -9.50
CA ASN A 178 -17.44 -85.92 -10.31
C ASN A 178 -17.06 -86.54 -11.67
N PHE A 179 -15.99 -86.08 -12.32
CA PHE A 179 -15.54 -86.68 -13.56
C PHE A 179 -14.94 -88.06 -13.35
N ALA A 180 -14.17 -88.25 -12.28
CA ALA A 180 -13.63 -89.55 -11.93
C ALA A 180 -14.75 -90.56 -11.60
N GLU A 181 -15.80 -90.12 -10.91
CA GLU A 181 -16.99 -90.93 -10.65
C GLU A 181 -17.72 -91.30 -11.95
N LYS A 182 -17.98 -90.34 -12.84
CA LYS A 182 -18.62 -90.61 -14.14
C LYS A 182 -17.80 -91.53 -15.03
N GLU A 183 -16.48 -91.39 -15.03
CA GLU A 183 -15.59 -92.28 -15.76
C GLU A 183 -15.69 -93.71 -15.20
N LYS A 184 -15.71 -93.85 -13.87
CA LYS A 184 -15.89 -95.14 -13.20
C LYS A 184 -17.26 -95.77 -13.50
N GLU A 185 -18.34 -94.99 -13.45
CA GLU A 185 -19.69 -95.43 -13.83
C GLU A 185 -19.74 -95.90 -15.27
N ALA A 186 -19.20 -95.11 -16.22
CA ALA A 186 -19.16 -95.48 -17.63
C ALA A 186 -18.35 -96.76 -17.88
N LEU A 187 -17.23 -96.95 -17.17
CA LEU A 187 -16.46 -98.20 -17.23
C LEU A 187 -17.26 -99.38 -16.66
N GLN A 188 -17.98 -99.19 -15.55
CA GLN A 188 -18.85 -100.23 -14.98
C GLN A 188 -20.00 -100.60 -15.92
N GLU A 189 -20.68 -99.62 -16.52
CA GLU A 189 -21.72 -99.84 -17.53
C GLU A 189 -21.17 -100.55 -18.77
N PHE A 190 -19.99 -100.14 -19.25
CA PHE A 190 -19.32 -100.82 -20.35
C PHE A 190 -19.00 -102.29 -20.01
N HIS A 191 -18.49 -102.56 -18.79
CA HIS A 191 -18.28 -103.93 -18.35
C HIS A 191 -19.58 -104.73 -18.23
N SER A 192 -20.65 -104.14 -17.71
CA SER A 192 -21.98 -104.77 -17.62
C SER A 192 -22.51 -105.14 -19.00
N SER A 193 -22.54 -104.18 -19.93
CA SER A 193 -23.00 -104.42 -21.31
C SER A 193 -22.14 -105.45 -22.04
N MET A 194 -20.83 -105.45 -21.82
CA MET A 194 -19.93 -106.49 -22.33
C MET A 194 -20.27 -107.88 -21.80
N ASP A 195 -20.63 -108.00 -20.53
CA ASP A 195 -20.99 -109.29 -19.93
C ASP A 195 -22.41 -109.74 -20.32
N GLU A 196 -23.35 -108.82 -20.49
CA GLU A 196 -24.67 -109.08 -21.09
C GLU A 196 -24.54 -109.63 -22.50
N ILE A 197 -23.75 -108.97 -23.37
CA ILE A 197 -23.51 -109.45 -24.74
C ILE A 197 -22.85 -110.83 -24.73
N LYS A 198 -21.90 -111.10 -23.80
CA LYS A 198 -21.31 -112.44 -23.69
C LYS A 198 -22.35 -113.48 -23.27
N ASN A 199 -23.25 -113.15 -22.34
CA ASN A 199 -24.31 -114.04 -21.92
C ASN A 199 -25.31 -114.29 -23.05
N ASP A 200 -25.75 -113.25 -23.76
CA ASP A 200 -26.63 -113.36 -24.93
C ASP A 200 -26.00 -114.27 -25.99
N VAL A 201 -24.71 -114.07 -26.31
CA VAL A 201 -24.00 -114.93 -27.26
C VAL A 201 -23.91 -116.38 -26.76
N LEU A 202 -23.74 -116.60 -25.46
CA LEU A 202 -23.73 -117.95 -24.88
C LEU A 202 -25.13 -118.59 -24.94
N GLU A 203 -26.18 -117.84 -24.68
CA GLU A 203 -27.58 -118.29 -24.78
C GLU A 203 -27.98 -118.56 -26.22
N GLU A 204 -27.67 -117.67 -27.16
CA GLU A 204 -27.88 -117.86 -28.60
C GLU A 204 -27.10 -119.07 -29.11
N LYS A 205 -25.83 -119.23 -28.69
CA LYS A 205 -25.04 -120.41 -29.03
C LYS A 205 -25.69 -121.70 -28.50
N GLN A 206 -26.21 -121.68 -27.27
CA GLN A 206 -26.88 -122.83 -26.69
C GLN A 206 -28.23 -123.11 -27.39
N ALA A 207 -29.01 -122.08 -27.71
CA ALA A 207 -30.26 -122.18 -28.46
C ALA A 207 -30.02 -122.72 -29.87
N LEU A 208 -29.04 -122.17 -30.59
CA LEU A 208 -28.60 -122.65 -31.91
C LEU A 208 -28.12 -124.08 -31.83
N ARG A 209 -27.37 -124.46 -30.80
CA ARG A 209 -26.93 -125.84 -30.61
C ARG A 209 -28.13 -126.78 -30.47
N VAL A 210 -29.11 -126.45 -29.64
CA VAL A 210 -30.34 -127.26 -29.47
C VAL A 210 -31.13 -127.35 -30.78
N GLN A 211 -31.28 -126.22 -31.49
CA GLN A 211 -31.97 -126.18 -32.79
C GLN A 211 -31.23 -126.98 -33.86
N LEU A 212 -29.91 -126.88 -33.93
CA LEU A 212 -29.07 -127.58 -34.89
C LEU A 212 -28.98 -129.08 -34.58
N GLU A 213 -28.91 -129.49 -33.31
CA GLU A 213 -29.01 -130.91 -32.93
C GLU A 213 -30.36 -131.48 -33.41
N GLY A 214 -31.47 -130.77 -33.21
CA GLY A 214 -32.79 -131.18 -33.74
C GLY A 214 -32.89 -131.14 -35.27
N ALA A 215 -32.30 -130.13 -35.91
CA ALA A 215 -32.27 -130.02 -37.37
C ALA A 215 -31.36 -131.08 -38.01
N VAL A 216 -30.24 -131.45 -37.38
CA VAL A 216 -29.34 -132.51 -37.84
C VAL A 216 -30.04 -133.87 -37.74
N GLU A 217 -30.83 -134.14 -36.70
CA GLU A 217 -31.62 -135.38 -36.63
C GLU A 217 -32.73 -135.47 -37.69
N ALA A 218 -33.34 -134.34 -38.04
CA ALA A 218 -34.35 -134.24 -39.09
C ALA A 218 -33.71 -134.30 -40.50
N LEU A 219 -32.62 -133.55 -40.71
CA LEU A 219 -31.86 -133.52 -41.94
C LEU A 219 -31.16 -134.85 -42.17
N TRP A 220 -30.67 -135.58 -41.17
CA TRP A 220 -30.07 -136.91 -41.37
C TRP A 220 -31.05 -137.89 -42.01
N ARG A 221 -32.34 -137.82 -41.65
CA ARG A 221 -33.41 -138.58 -42.30
C ARG A 221 -33.67 -138.11 -43.74
N GLN A 222 -33.56 -136.81 -44.01
CA GLN A 222 -33.75 -136.25 -45.34
C GLN A 222 -32.51 -136.37 -46.25
N PHE A 223 -31.29 -136.38 -45.69
CA PHE A 223 -30.01 -136.47 -46.37
C PHE A 223 -29.84 -137.85 -46.98
N GLN A 224 -30.29 -138.93 -46.32
CA GLN A 224 -30.31 -140.25 -46.96
C GLN A 224 -31.17 -140.28 -48.22
N VAL A 225 -32.24 -139.48 -48.28
CA VAL A 225 -33.16 -139.40 -49.43
C VAL A 225 -32.65 -138.44 -50.50
N ALA A 226 -32.04 -137.32 -50.09
CA ALA A 226 -31.57 -136.26 -50.98
C ALA A 226 -30.15 -136.49 -51.53
N LEU A 227 -29.26 -137.21 -50.84
CA LEU A 227 -27.90 -137.53 -51.31
C LEU A 227 -27.93 -138.36 -52.61
N GLN A 228 -28.96 -139.19 -52.79
CA GLN A 228 -29.22 -139.93 -54.03
C GLN A 228 -29.80 -139.06 -55.16
N GLN A 229 -30.40 -137.91 -54.84
CA GLN A 229 -31.01 -137.02 -55.83
C GLN A 229 -30.10 -135.83 -56.19
N TYR A 230 -29.14 -135.50 -55.33
CA TYR A 230 -28.26 -134.33 -55.45
C TYR A 230 -26.92 -134.64 -56.14
N THR A 231 -26.44 -135.89 -56.11
CA THR A 231 -25.28 -136.32 -56.93
C THR A 231 -25.57 -136.20 -58.43
N ASP A 232 -26.83 -136.34 -58.82
CA ASP A 232 -27.22 -136.47 -60.22
C ASP A 232 -27.53 -135.12 -60.90
N ALA A 233 -27.65 -134.01 -60.14
CA ALA A 233 -28.28 -132.79 -60.64
C ALA A 233 -27.52 -131.46 -60.45
N THR A 234 -26.35 -131.42 -59.80
CA THR A 234 -25.83 -130.12 -59.27
C THR A 234 -24.39 -129.76 -59.56
N GLU A 235 -23.67 -130.49 -60.40
CA GLU A 235 -22.29 -130.13 -60.76
C GLU A 235 -22.21 -128.81 -61.58
N GLU A 236 -23.19 -128.55 -62.45
CA GLU A 236 -23.12 -127.42 -63.39
C GLU A 236 -23.58 -126.06 -62.80
N ARG A 237 -24.47 -126.05 -61.80
CA ARG A 237 -24.97 -124.78 -61.19
C ARG A 237 -23.98 -124.14 -60.21
N ARG A 238 -23.07 -124.93 -59.64
CA ARG A 238 -22.04 -124.47 -58.70
C ARG A 238 -21.02 -123.55 -59.38
N ILE A 239 -20.70 -123.81 -60.65
CA ILE A 239 -19.71 -123.04 -61.43
C ILE A 239 -20.24 -121.63 -61.79
N ALA A 240 -21.55 -121.46 -61.99
CA ALA A 240 -22.15 -120.18 -62.34
C ALA A 240 -22.31 -119.20 -61.15
N PHE A 241 -22.50 -119.72 -59.94
CA PHE A 241 -22.69 -118.90 -58.73
C PHE A 241 -21.38 -118.24 -58.24
N ASP A 242 -20.26 -118.95 -58.33
CA ASP A 242 -18.94 -118.44 -57.90
C ASP A 242 -18.47 -117.24 -58.75
N ALA A 243 -18.88 -117.16 -60.03
CA ALA A 243 -18.55 -116.04 -60.91
C ALA A 243 -19.31 -114.74 -60.55
N LEU A 244 -20.55 -114.83 -60.08
CA LEU A 244 -21.36 -113.66 -59.70
C LEU A 244 -20.96 -113.12 -58.31
N LYS A 245 -20.63 -114.00 -57.36
CA LYS A 245 -20.20 -113.61 -56.00
C LYS A 245 -18.93 -112.75 -55.99
N THR A 246 -17.96 -113.08 -56.84
CA THR A 246 -16.69 -112.33 -56.94
C THR A 246 -16.85 -110.93 -57.55
N ARG A 247 -17.94 -110.66 -58.27
CA ARG A 247 -18.25 -109.34 -58.85
C ARG A 247 -18.97 -108.42 -57.85
N ASP A 248 -19.85 -108.96 -57.02
CA ASP A 248 -20.52 -108.22 -55.95
C ASP A 248 -19.55 -107.80 -54.84
N GLU A 249 -18.62 -108.67 -54.44
CA GLU A 249 -17.61 -108.36 -53.42
C GLU A 249 -16.69 -107.19 -53.83
N LYS A 250 -16.41 -107.04 -55.13
CA LYS A 250 -15.60 -105.92 -55.65
C LYS A 250 -16.38 -104.61 -55.64
N SER A 251 -17.65 -104.66 -56.05
CA SER A 251 -18.55 -103.50 -56.10
C SER A 251 -18.85 -102.95 -54.69
N ALA A 252 -19.03 -103.82 -53.69
CA ALA A 252 -19.25 -103.43 -52.30
C ALA A 252 -18.03 -102.72 -51.68
N ARG A 253 -16.81 -103.19 -51.97
CA ARG A 253 -15.56 -102.57 -51.48
C ARG A 253 -15.33 -101.18 -52.06
N GLU A 254 -15.69 -100.96 -53.33
CA GLU A 254 -15.60 -99.63 -53.97
C GLU A 254 -16.63 -98.64 -53.40
N ILE A 255 -17.86 -99.08 -53.12
CA ILE A 255 -18.90 -98.26 -52.49
C ILE A 255 -18.49 -97.84 -51.07
N GLU A 256 -17.97 -98.77 -50.26
CA GLU A 256 -17.49 -98.43 -48.91
C GLU A 256 -16.34 -97.42 -48.93
N ALA A 257 -15.39 -97.56 -49.87
CA ALA A 257 -14.27 -96.63 -49.99
C ALA A 257 -14.74 -95.22 -50.37
N GLN A 258 -15.73 -95.10 -51.28
CA GLN A 258 -16.32 -93.82 -51.64
C GLN A 258 -17.16 -93.21 -50.52
N ALA A 259 -17.94 -94.00 -49.77
CA ALA A 259 -18.72 -93.53 -48.62
C ALA A 259 -17.83 -92.96 -47.49
N ARG A 260 -16.71 -93.63 -47.18
CA ARG A 260 -15.73 -93.12 -46.19
C ARG A 260 -15.07 -91.82 -46.64
N ARG A 261 -14.85 -91.64 -47.95
CA ARG A 261 -14.28 -90.40 -48.50
C ARG A 261 -15.28 -89.25 -48.46
N LEU A 262 -16.56 -89.52 -48.75
CA LEU A 262 -17.65 -88.56 -48.59
C LEU A 262 -17.79 -88.12 -47.13
N GLN A 263 -17.79 -89.06 -46.17
CA GLN A 263 -17.90 -88.73 -44.74
C GLN A 263 -16.78 -87.77 -44.28
N ARG A 264 -15.52 -88.06 -44.63
CA ARG A 264 -14.39 -87.18 -44.28
C ARG A 264 -14.53 -85.77 -44.86
N LEU A 265 -15.00 -85.66 -46.09
CA LEU A 265 -15.25 -84.35 -46.71
C LEU A 265 -16.40 -83.62 -46.02
N GLN A 266 -17.45 -84.34 -45.63
CA GLN A 266 -18.61 -83.80 -44.93
C GLN A 266 -18.24 -83.29 -43.52
N ASP A 267 -17.44 -84.05 -42.77
CA ASP A 267 -16.92 -83.66 -41.46
C ASP A 267 -16.00 -82.43 -41.57
N SER A 268 -15.14 -82.38 -42.61
CA SER A 268 -14.28 -81.22 -42.87
C SER A 268 -15.09 -79.96 -43.19
N MET A 269 -16.17 -80.08 -43.97
CA MET A 269 -17.09 -78.98 -44.25
C MET A 269 -17.81 -78.50 -42.99
N ALA A 270 -18.26 -79.43 -42.14
CA ALA A 270 -18.92 -79.10 -40.88
C ALA A 270 -17.97 -78.34 -39.93
N SER A 271 -16.73 -78.81 -39.80
CA SER A 271 -15.68 -78.15 -39.00
C SER A 271 -15.39 -76.73 -39.49
N VAL A 272 -15.21 -76.53 -40.79
CA VAL A 272 -14.95 -75.20 -41.36
C VAL A 272 -16.15 -74.28 -41.15
N ARG A 273 -17.39 -74.75 -41.35
CA ARG A 273 -18.61 -73.96 -41.10
C ARG A 273 -18.74 -73.56 -39.63
N ALA A 274 -18.48 -74.48 -38.69
CA ALA A 274 -18.49 -74.20 -37.26
C ALA A 274 -17.47 -73.11 -36.91
N ARG A 275 -16.23 -73.23 -37.41
CA ARG A 275 -15.18 -72.23 -37.19
C ARG A 275 -15.53 -70.86 -37.77
N THR A 276 -16.09 -70.80 -38.98
CA THR A 276 -16.54 -69.54 -39.58
C THR A 276 -17.67 -68.90 -38.76
N SER A 277 -18.63 -69.69 -38.26
CA SER A 277 -19.71 -69.19 -37.42
C SER A 277 -19.22 -68.67 -36.06
N ALA A 278 -18.23 -69.33 -35.45
CA ALA A 278 -17.63 -68.90 -34.19
C ALA A 278 -16.88 -67.57 -34.35
N LEU A 279 -16.06 -67.44 -35.41
CA LEU A 279 -15.36 -66.20 -35.74
C LEU A 279 -16.34 -65.04 -36.03
N ALA A 280 -17.45 -65.31 -36.72
CA ALA A 280 -18.47 -64.31 -36.99
C ALA A 280 -19.10 -63.76 -35.69
N ARG A 281 -19.48 -64.66 -34.77
CA ARG A 281 -20.03 -64.27 -33.44
C ARG A 281 -19.02 -63.45 -32.64
N GLU A 282 -17.77 -63.90 -32.57
CA GLU A 282 -16.73 -63.20 -31.82
C GLU A 282 -16.44 -61.80 -32.41
N CYS A 283 -16.46 -61.65 -33.73
CA CYS A 283 -16.36 -60.36 -34.39
C CYS A 283 -17.56 -59.45 -34.12
N GLU A 284 -18.78 -59.99 -34.09
CA GLU A 284 -19.99 -59.25 -33.74
C GLU A 284 -19.96 -58.75 -32.30
N GLU A 285 -19.62 -59.61 -31.34
CA GLU A 285 -19.50 -59.25 -29.92
C GLU A 285 -18.41 -58.19 -29.69
N ARG A 286 -17.22 -58.35 -30.29
CA ARG A 286 -16.16 -57.33 -30.23
C ARG A 286 -16.65 -55.99 -30.78
N ASN A 287 -17.33 -56.00 -31.93
CA ASN A 287 -17.86 -54.78 -32.53
C ASN A 287 -19.00 -54.15 -31.71
N GLN A 288 -19.81 -54.95 -31.00
CA GLN A 288 -20.83 -54.42 -30.09
C GLN A 288 -20.18 -53.73 -28.89
N ARG A 289 -19.22 -54.37 -28.21
CA ARG A 289 -18.47 -53.78 -27.08
C ARG A 289 -17.79 -52.47 -27.47
N LEU A 290 -17.11 -52.43 -28.63
CA LEU A 290 -16.47 -51.20 -29.13
C LEU A 290 -17.49 -50.08 -29.41
N ARG A 291 -18.72 -50.41 -29.85
CA ARG A 291 -19.77 -49.40 -30.06
C ARG A 291 -20.29 -48.85 -28.73
N GLU A 292 -20.47 -49.71 -27.73
CA GLU A 292 -20.91 -49.34 -26.38
C GLU A 292 -19.87 -48.43 -25.71
N GLU A 293 -18.59 -48.82 -25.73
CA GLU A 293 -17.49 -48.01 -25.20
C GLU A 293 -17.39 -46.66 -25.90
N ARG A 294 -17.51 -46.63 -27.23
CA ARG A 294 -17.53 -45.39 -28.01
C ARG A 294 -18.72 -44.50 -27.63
N ALA A 295 -19.89 -45.08 -27.41
CA ALA A 295 -21.09 -44.34 -27.00
C ALA A 295 -20.94 -43.75 -25.59
N ALA A 296 -20.41 -44.54 -24.65
CA ALA A 296 -20.11 -44.10 -23.29
C ALA A 296 -19.07 -42.96 -23.28
N ALA A 297 -17.96 -43.11 -24.01
CA ALA A 297 -16.94 -42.07 -24.15
C ALA A 297 -17.51 -40.78 -24.76
N ARG A 298 -18.40 -40.90 -25.75
CA ARG A 298 -19.09 -39.74 -26.35
C ARG A 298 -20.02 -39.05 -25.36
N LEU A 299 -20.73 -39.80 -24.53
CA LEU A 299 -21.60 -39.25 -23.48
C LEU A 299 -20.78 -38.50 -22.43
N HIS A 300 -19.69 -39.10 -21.93
CA HIS A 300 -18.76 -38.43 -21.01
C HIS A 300 -18.16 -37.16 -21.61
N ALA A 301 -17.79 -37.18 -22.89
CA ALA A 301 -17.30 -35.98 -23.58
C ALA A 301 -18.37 -34.87 -23.69
N LEU A 302 -19.64 -35.23 -23.92
CA LEU A 302 -20.76 -34.28 -23.94
C LEU A 302 -21.02 -33.69 -22.55
N GLN A 303 -21.05 -34.52 -21.51
CA GLN A 303 -21.21 -34.09 -20.13
C GLN A 303 -20.06 -33.17 -19.69
N GLY A 304 -18.81 -33.52 -20.02
CA GLY A 304 -17.64 -32.69 -19.74
C GLY A 304 -17.70 -31.34 -20.45
N LYS A 305 -18.14 -31.30 -21.72
CA LYS A 305 -18.38 -30.04 -22.45
C LYS A 305 -19.48 -29.19 -21.80
N GLY A 306 -20.55 -29.82 -21.32
CA GLY A 306 -21.63 -29.15 -20.58
C GLY A 306 -21.12 -28.51 -19.29
N ALA A 307 -20.42 -29.29 -18.45
CA ALA A 307 -19.85 -28.82 -17.19
C ALA A 307 -18.84 -27.67 -17.40
N LEU A 308 -17.97 -27.77 -18.41
CA LEU A 308 -17.06 -26.68 -18.78
C LEU A 308 -17.82 -25.41 -19.23
N GLY A 309 -18.92 -25.58 -19.98
CA GLY A 309 -19.78 -24.47 -20.39
C GLY A 309 -20.42 -23.76 -19.20
N GLU A 310 -20.94 -24.52 -18.23
CA GLU A 310 -21.50 -23.99 -17.00
C GLU A 310 -20.46 -23.26 -16.15
N GLN A 311 -19.29 -23.86 -15.95
CA GLN A 311 -18.20 -23.24 -15.18
C GLN A 311 -17.77 -21.92 -15.83
N ARG A 312 -17.59 -21.90 -17.17
CA ARG A 312 -17.28 -20.66 -17.90
C ARG A 312 -18.37 -19.60 -17.73
N SER A 313 -19.64 -19.98 -17.71
CA SER A 313 -20.76 -19.07 -17.48
C SER A 313 -20.75 -18.50 -16.05
N ARG A 314 -20.51 -19.35 -15.04
CA ARG A 314 -20.40 -18.94 -13.63
C ARG A 314 -19.24 -17.96 -13.42
N GLU A 315 -18.08 -18.25 -13.97
CA GLU A 315 -16.90 -17.39 -13.87
C GLU A 315 -17.10 -16.06 -14.61
N ARG A 316 -17.73 -16.06 -15.79
CA ARG A 316 -18.10 -14.82 -16.48
C ARG A 316 -19.04 -13.95 -15.65
N LYS A 317 -20.04 -14.54 -14.98
CA LYS A 317 -20.95 -13.82 -14.09
C LYS A 317 -20.21 -13.23 -12.89
N ARG A 318 -19.33 -14.01 -12.25
CA ARG A 318 -18.49 -13.54 -11.12
C ARG A 318 -17.60 -12.37 -11.54
N LEU A 319 -16.95 -12.48 -12.70
CA LEU A 319 -16.09 -11.41 -13.22
C LEU A 319 -16.89 -10.13 -13.51
N ALA A 320 -18.09 -10.25 -14.07
CA ALA A 320 -18.97 -9.10 -14.32
C ALA A 320 -19.36 -8.39 -13.01
N VAL A 321 -19.76 -9.16 -11.98
CA VAL A 321 -20.09 -8.63 -10.65
C VAL A 321 -18.87 -7.95 -10.01
N LEU A 322 -17.69 -8.57 -10.10
CA LEU A 322 -16.46 -7.99 -9.56
C LEU A 322 -16.08 -6.68 -10.27
N ALA A 323 -16.16 -6.66 -11.60
CA ALA A 323 -15.89 -5.46 -12.40
C ALA A 323 -16.87 -4.33 -12.04
N GLU A 324 -18.16 -4.64 -11.89
CA GLU A 324 -19.17 -3.68 -11.46
C GLU A 324 -18.87 -3.11 -10.07
N HIS A 325 -18.54 -3.96 -9.09
CA HIS A 325 -18.16 -3.51 -7.76
C HIS A 325 -16.91 -2.62 -7.80
N SER A 326 -15.88 -3.01 -8.57
CA SER A 326 -14.67 -2.21 -8.75
C SER A 326 -14.95 -0.85 -9.38
N HIS A 327 -15.80 -0.80 -10.41
CA HIS A 327 -16.19 0.47 -11.02
C HIS A 327 -16.99 1.35 -10.05
N ARG A 328 -17.91 0.78 -9.27
CA ARG A 328 -18.68 1.52 -8.26
C ARG A 328 -17.77 2.07 -7.17
N THR A 329 -16.84 1.28 -6.63
CA THR A 329 -15.91 1.75 -5.59
C THR A 329 -14.98 2.82 -6.13
N ASN A 330 -14.43 2.65 -7.33
CA ASN A 330 -13.62 3.68 -7.99
C ASN A 330 -14.40 4.96 -8.24
N ALA A 331 -15.67 4.88 -8.65
CA ALA A 331 -16.51 6.05 -8.82
C ALA A 331 -16.69 6.81 -7.50
N VAL A 332 -17.00 6.09 -6.41
CA VAL A 332 -17.12 6.69 -5.06
C VAL A 332 -15.79 7.33 -4.63
N LEU A 333 -14.67 6.62 -4.76
CA LEU A 333 -13.35 7.14 -4.39
C LEU A 333 -13.00 8.39 -5.19
N ASN A 334 -13.28 8.42 -6.49
CA ASN A 334 -13.08 9.62 -7.32
C ASN A 334 -13.95 10.80 -6.88
N THR A 335 -15.19 10.55 -6.42
CA THR A 335 -16.01 11.64 -5.85
C THR A 335 -15.45 12.17 -4.55
N VAL A 336 -14.92 11.30 -3.67
CA VAL A 336 -14.27 11.70 -2.42
C VAL A 336 -12.99 12.48 -2.71
N LEU A 337 -12.18 12.02 -3.66
CA LEU A 337 -10.96 12.69 -4.11
C LEU A 337 -11.27 14.10 -4.63
N ARG A 338 -12.29 14.25 -5.49
CA ARG A 338 -12.73 15.58 -5.96
C ARG A 338 -13.16 16.51 -4.82
N LYS A 339 -13.88 15.99 -3.82
CA LYS A 339 -14.27 16.77 -2.64
C LYS A 339 -13.05 17.18 -1.82
N ALA A 340 -12.10 16.26 -1.61
CA ALA A 340 -10.85 16.56 -0.90
C ALA A 340 -10.02 17.63 -1.63
N GLU A 341 -9.86 17.52 -2.95
CA GLU A 341 -9.20 18.54 -3.77
C GLU A 341 -9.91 19.89 -3.68
N GLN A 342 -11.23 19.92 -3.67
CA GLN A 342 -11.99 21.16 -3.53
C GLN A 342 -11.77 21.80 -2.14
N VAL A 343 -11.76 21.00 -1.08
CA VAL A 343 -11.46 21.47 0.29
C VAL A 343 -10.04 22.03 0.38
N LEU A 344 -9.05 21.35 -0.20
CA LEU A 344 -7.66 21.83 -0.23
C LEU A 344 -7.53 23.13 -1.01
N LYS A 345 -8.11 23.22 -2.21
CA LYS A 345 -8.12 24.44 -3.02
C LYS A 345 -8.79 25.61 -2.28
N MET A 346 -9.91 25.35 -1.61
CA MET A 346 -10.58 26.38 -0.80
C MET A 346 -9.69 26.81 0.37
N GLY A 347 -9.06 25.86 1.06
CA GLY A 347 -8.10 26.15 2.13
C GLY A 347 -6.91 27.00 1.64
N GLU A 348 -6.37 26.71 0.47
CA GLU A 348 -5.30 27.51 -0.16
C GLU A 348 -5.75 28.94 -0.50
N ILE A 349 -6.96 29.10 -1.06
CA ILE A 349 -7.51 30.42 -1.38
C ILE A 349 -7.75 31.22 -0.09
N CYS A 350 -8.38 30.61 0.93
CA CYS A 350 -8.58 31.24 2.23
C CYS A 350 -7.25 31.65 2.87
N ARG A 351 -6.21 30.80 2.77
CA ARG A 351 -4.87 31.08 3.32
C ARG A 351 -4.19 32.29 2.70
N ARG A 352 -4.56 32.70 1.49
CA ARG A 352 -4.06 33.95 0.88
C ARG A 352 -4.59 35.21 1.58
N MET A 353 -5.78 35.12 2.17
CA MET A 353 -6.46 36.24 2.85
C MET A 353 -6.09 36.36 4.33
N GLU A 354 -5.35 35.39 4.89
CA GLU A 354 -4.92 35.37 6.28
C GLU A 354 -3.72 36.30 6.51
N THR A 355 -3.64 36.86 7.71
CA THR A 355 -2.49 37.68 8.12
C THR A 355 -1.25 36.81 8.36
N GLU A 356 -0.05 37.40 8.29
CA GLU A 356 1.21 36.66 8.55
C GLU A 356 1.23 36.04 9.95
N GLN A 357 0.65 36.71 10.95
CA GLN A 357 0.49 36.17 12.30
C GLN A 357 -0.34 34.88 12.31
N GLU A 358 -1.43 34.83 11.55
CA GLU A 358 -2.31 33.65 11.46
C GLU A 358 -1.77 32.54 10.56
N LYS A 359 -0.84 32.86 9.65
CA LYS A 359 -0.11 31.86 8.86
C LYS A 359 0.96 31.16 9.69
N VAL A 360 1.60 31.88 10.62
CA VAL A 360 2.67 31.37 11.50
C VAL A 360 2.09 30.71 12.74
N LEU A 361 1.02 31.26 13.31
CA LEU A 361 0.29 30.72 14.46
C LEU A 361 -1.20 30.54 14.10
N PRO A 362 -1.56 29.46 13.36
CA PRO A 362 -2.94 29.24 12.91
C PRO A 362 -3.93 28.95 14.04
N PHE A 363 -3.44 28.52 15.20
CA PHE A 363 -4.25 28.15 16.35
C PHE A 363 -3.90 29.06 17.52
N PRO A 364 -4.81 29.94 17.95
CA PRO A 364 -4.57 30.78 19.11
C PRO A 364 -4.44 29.92 20.38
N PRO A 365 -3.62 30.33 21.36
CA PRO A 365 -3.58 29.68 22.64
C PRO A 365 -4.96 29.71 23.29
N SER A 366 -5.33 28.62 23.97
CA SER A 366 -6.59 28.55 24.70
C SER A 366 -6.66 29.69 25.71
N ALA A 367 -7.74 30.46 25.67
CA ALA A 367 -8.00 31.51 26.66
C ALA A 367 -8.50 30.95 28.00
N LEU A 368 -8.76 29.64 28.05
CA LEU A 368 -9.20 28.94 29.26
C LEU A 368 -8.03 28.71 30.20
N THR A 369 -8.29 28.82 31.49
CA THR A 369 -7.34 28.45 32.54
C THR A 369 -7.11 26.93 32.55
N PRO A 370 -5.97 26.44 33.07
CA PRO A 370 -5.70 25.00 33.13
C PRO A 370 -6.72 24.20 33.97
N GLU A 371 -7.49 24.85 34.83
CA GLU A 371 -8.59 24.24 35.59
C GLU A 371 -9.84 24.10 34.70
N GLU A 372 -10.24 25.17 34.01
CA GLU A 372 -11.36 25.15 33.06
C GLU A 372 -11.09 24.21 31.87
N GLN A 373 -9.84 24.08 31.43
CA GLN A 373 -9.45 23.15 30.36
C GLN A 373 -9.69 21.69 30.79
N ARG A 374 -9.37 21.35 32.05
CA ARG A 374 -9.59 20.01 32.61
C ARG A 374 -11.07 19.69 32.78
N ASP A 375 -11.88 20.68 33.12
CA ASP A 375 -13.34 20.55 33.22
C ASP A 375 -13.98 20.31 31.84
N VAL A 376 -13.52 21.02 30.82
CA VAL A 376 -13.95 20.81 29.43
C VAL A 376 -13.54 19.42 28.93
N ASP A 377 -12.30 19.00 29.18
CA ASP A 377 -11.79 17.68 28.78
C ASP A 377 -12.55 16.54 29.48
N THR A 378 -12.88 16.70 30.77
CA THR A 378 -13.68 15.70 31.51
C THR A 378 -15.13 15.66 31.05
N GLN A 379 -15.72 16.78 30.62
CA GLN A 379 -17.06 16.80 30.02
C GLN A 379 -17.10 16.20 28.61
N LEU A 380 -16.06 16.45 27.80
CA LEU A 380 -15.91 15.85 26.47
C LEU A 380 -15.66 14.32 26.52
N ALA A 381 -15.04 13.83 27.60
CA ALA A 381 -14.82 12.40 27.84
C ALA A 381 -16.09 11.64 28.27
N GLN A 382 -17.14 12.34 28.72
CA GLN A 382 -18.41 11.71 29.07
C GLN A 382 -19.17 11.28 27.80
N THR A 383 -19.84 10.12 27.87
CA THR A 383 -20.59 9.60 26.72
C THR A 383 -21.78 10.51 26.40
N PRO A 384 -21.84 11.08 25.17
CA PRO A 384 -22.85 12.08 24.83
C PRO A 384 -24.27 11.49 24.84
N THR A 385 -25.09 11.95 25.77
CA THR A 385 -26.45 11.43 26.02
C THR A 385 -27.52 12.07 25.14
N GLN A 386 -27.26 13.24 24.55
CA GLN A 386 -28.19 13.99 23.72
C GLN A 386 -27.80 13.91 22.23
N GLN A 387 -28.78 13.98 21.32
CA GLN A 387 -28.52 13.86 19.87
C GLN A 387 -27.56 14.94 19.34
N LEU A 388 -27.67 16.17 19.85
CA LEU A 388 -26.76 17.27 19.48
C LEU A 388 -25.33 17.03 19.96
N SER A 389 -25.13 16.47 21.17
CA SER A 389 -23.78 16.17 21.67
C SER A 389 -23.15 14.99 20.94
N GLN A 390 -23.94 14.04 20.45
CA GLN A 390 -23.44 12.94 19.59
C GLN A 390 -22.99 13.44 18.20
N VAL A 391 -23.70 14.43 17.63
CA VAL A 391 -23.30 15.06 16.37
C VAL A 391 -22.05 15.92 16.59
N ALA A 392 -22.00 16.73 17.66
CA ALA A 392 -20.83 17.54 18.00
C ALA A 392 -19.58 16.67 18.22
N ALA A 393 -19.71 15.52 18.87
CA ALA A 393 -18.62 14.56 19.07
C ALA A 393 -18.02 14.02 17.75
N ARG A 394 -18.82 13.90 16.68
CA ARG A 394 -18.35 13.48 15.34
C ARG A 394 -17.50 14.55 14.65
N TYR A 395 -17.60 15.81 15.08
CA TYR A 395 -16.85 16.94 14.54
C TYR A 395 -15.83 17.51 15.53
N SER A 396 -15.50 16.77 16.61
CA SER A 396 -14.48 17.15 17.59
C SER A 396 -13.11 17.42 16.94
N SER A 397 -12.76 16.67 15.88
CA SER A 397 -11.56 16.90 15.08
C SER A 397 -11.51 18.27 14.37
N MET A 398 -12.64 18.98 14.28
CA MET A 398 -12.78 20.30 13.65
C MET A 398 -12.72 21.44 14.68
N GLU A 399 -12.52 21.19 15.98
CA GLU A 399 -12.44 22.23 17.01
C GLU A 399 -11.45 23.34 16.65
N ARG A 400 -10.26 22.95 16.19
CA ARG A 400 -9.20 23.90 15.82
C ARG A 400 -9.60 24.80 14.66
N PHE A 401 -10.38 24.28 13.72
CA PHE A 401 -10.95 25.08 12.63
C PHE A 401 -11.95 26.10 13.16
N TRP A 402 -12.83 25.69 14.09
CA TRP A 402 -13.81 26.59 14.70
C TRP A 402 -13.17 27.66 15.58
N CYS A 403 -12.13 27.34 16.35
CA CYS A 403 -11.35 28.33 17.09
C CYS A 403 -10.78 29.41 16.17
N ARG A 404 -10.24 29.00 15.02
CA ARG A 404 -9.69 29.90 14.01
C ARG A 404 -10.77 30.76 13.35
N TYR A 405 -11.89 30.15 12.98
CA TYR A 405 -13.05 30.85 12.42
C TYR A 405 -13.59 31.92 13.40
N ASN A 406 -13.76 31.55 14.68
CA ASN A 406 -14.28 32.44 15.71
C ASN A 406 -13.33 33.61 15.99
N LYS A 407 -12.00 33.39 15.97
CA LYS A 407 -11.01 34.47 16.08
C LYS A 407 -11.21 35.51 14.96
N VAL A 408 -11.25 35.06 13.71
CA VAL A 408 -11.42 35.95 12.55
C VAL A 408 -12.77 36.66 12.59
N LEU A 409 -13.83 35.98 13.05
CA LEU A 409 -15.15 36.58 13.24
C LEU A 409 -15.13 37.71 14.29
N LEU A 410 -14.43 37.52 15.40
CA LEU A 410 -14.27 38.56 16.43
C LEU A 410 -13.47 39.76 15.90
N GLU A 411 -12.42 39.51 15.13
CA GLU A 411 -11.63 40.56 14.48
C GLU A 411 -12.46 41.34 13.44
N GLN A 412 -13.27 40.64 12.64
CA GLN A 412 -14.20 41.27 11.70
C GLN A 412 -15.19 42.18 12.45
N LEU A 413 -15.79 41.71 13.54
CA LEU A 413 -16.72 42.50 14.35
C LEU A 413 -16.05 43.74 14.99
N ALA A 414 -14.80 43.61 15.44
CA ALA A 414 -14.03 44.73 15.96
C ALA A 414 -13.76 45.79 14.88
N LEU A 415 -13.34 45.35 13.68
CA LEU A 415 -13.12 46.24 12.52
C LEU A 415 -14.41 46.94 12.07
N GLU A 416 -15.55 46.23 12.06
CA GLU A 416 -16.85 46.82 11.76
C GLU A 416 -17.22 47.90 12.78
N HIS A 417 -17.01 47.64 14.07
CA HIS A 417 -17.27 48.63 15.12
C HIS A 417 -16.36 49.87 15.01
N GLU A 418 -15.07 49.70 14.72
CA GLU A 418 -14.14 50.81 14.48
C GLU A 418 -14.51 51.61 13.23
N ARG A 419 -14.85 50.93 12.12
CA ARG A 419 -15.34 51.58 10.90
C ARG A 419 -16.55 52.45 11.21
N ASP A 420 -17.52 51.94 11.96
CA ASP A 420 -18.74 52.67 12.29
C ASP A 420 -18.45 53.87 13.21
N ALA A 421 -17.48 53.74 14.12
CA ALA A 421 -17.01 54.85 14.95
C ALA A 421 -16.34 55.95 14.10
N LEU A 422 -15.44 55.57 13.19
CA LEU A 422 -14.77 56.49 12.26
C LEU A 422 -15.75 57.15 11.28
N GLN A 423 -16.77 56.44 10.81
CA GLN A 423 -17.83 57.01 9.98
C GLN A 423 -18.65 58.05 10.77
N ARG A 424 -18.99 57.74 12.02
CA ARG A 424 -19.67 58.70 12.91
C ARG A 424 -18.82 59.94 13.15
N GLU A 425 -17.51 59.78 13.38
CA GLU A 425 -16.56 60.87 13.57
C GLU A 425 -16.38 61.70 12.29
N ASN A 426 -16.19 61.07 11.14
CA ASN A 426 -16.12 61.73 9.84
C ASN A 426 -17.41 62.52 9.56
N GLY A 427 -18.58 61.94 9.87
CA GLY A 427 -19.86 62.64 9.78
C GLY A 427 -20.00 63.83 10.75
N ARG A 428 -19.36 63.79 11.92
CA ARG A 428 -19.27 64.94 12.84
C ARG A 428 -18.33 66.01 12.31
N LEU A 429 -17.16 65.62 11.80
CA LEU A 429 -16.17 66.53 11.21
C LEU A 429 -16.71 67.23 9.97
N ARG A 430 -17.39 66.51 9.06
CA ARG A 430 -18.06 67.10 7.89
C ARG A 430 -19.12 68.13 8.29
N ARG A 431 -19.90 67.85 9.35
CA ARG A 431 -20.88 68.81 9.90
C ARG A 431 -20.20 70.03 10.52
N ALA A 432 -19.13 69.85 11.28
CA ALA A 432 -18.35 70.97 11.84
C ALA A 432 -17.74 71.84 10.73
N LEU A 433 -17.30 71.23 9.64
CA LEU A 433 -16.74 71.92 8.48
C LEU A 433 -17.84 72.66 7.68
N GLN A 434 -19.03 72.08 7.55
CA GLN A 434 -20.21 72.77 6.99
C GLN A 434 -20.57 74.01 7.82
N LEU A 435 -20.67 73.89 9.14
CA LEU A 435 -20.95 75.03 10.03
C LEU A 435 -19.88 76.13 9.94
N TYR A 436 -18.60 75.75 9.81
CA TYR A 436 -17.51 76.70 9.61
C TYR A 436 -17.62 77.44 8.26
N LEU A 437 -17.98 76.74 7.18
CA LEU A 437 -18.19 77.33 5.86
C LEU A 437 -19.46 78.20 5.81
N GLU A 438 -20.53 77.81 6.50
CA GLU A 438 -21.75 78.62 6.65
C GLU A 438 -21.50 79.91 7.45
N GLY A 439 -20.69 79.83 8.51
CA GLY A 439 -20.22 81.00 9.28
C GLY A 439 -19.29 81.93 8.49
N LEU A 440 -18.65 81.44 7.43
CA LEU A 440 -17.89 82.27 6.47
C LEU A 440 -18.79 82.86 5.36
N SER A 441 -19.90 82.20 5.03
CA SER A 441 -20.82 82.61 3.95
C SER A 441 -21.93 83.56 4.42
N LEU A 442 -22.28 83.56 5.70
CA LEU A 442 -23.14 84.57 6.35
C LEU A 442 -22.24 85.57 7.06
N GLY A 443 -21.93 86.68 6.39
CA GLY A 443 -21.02 87.69 6.92
C GLY A 443 -21.44 88.24 8.29
N GLY A 444 -20.48 88.25 9.22
CA GLY A 444 -20.52 89.07 10.44
C GLY A 444 -20.73 88.30 11.74
N ASP A 445 -19.75 87.49 12.14
CA ASP A 445 -19.07 87.54 13.46
C ASP A 445 -18.30 86.25 13.68
N ALA A 446 -16.98 86.38 13.89
CA ALA A 446 -16.15 85.27 14.30
C ALA A 446 -16.58 84.83 15.72
N PRO A 447 -17.00 83.58 15.96
CA PRO A 447 -17.12 83.11 17.32
C PRO A 447 -15.71 82.84 17.84
N ALA A 448 -15.31 83.65 18.82
CA ALA A 448 -14.15 83.41 19.65
C ALA A 448 -14.16 81.95 20.14
N LEU A 449 -12.96 81.36 20.12
CA LEU A 449 -12.65 80.10 20.77
C LEU A 449 -13.05 80.20 22.25
N ALA A 450 -14.25 79.73 22.60
CA ALA A 450 -14.71 79.67 23.98
C ALA A 450 -13.93 78.56 24.69
N THR A 451 -13.00 78.98 25.53
CA THR A 451 -12.45 78.20 26.65
C THR A 451 -13.60 77.70 27.52
N ALA A 452 -14.04 76.47 27.28
CA ALA A 452 -14.88 75.73 28.21
C ALA A 452 -13.97 74.99 29.21
N THR A 453 -13.60 75.68 30.28
CA THR A 453 -13.16 75.05 31.52
C THR A 453 -14.33 74.27 32.12
N ALA A 454 -14.52 73.04 31.68
CA ALA A 454 -15.21 72.02 32.47
C ALA A 454 -14.15 71.27 33.26
N ALA A 455 -14.15 71.45 34.58
CA ALA A 455 -13.28 70.74 35.51
C ALA A 455 -13.57 69.23 35.44
N THR A 456 -12.79 68.52 34.62
CA THR A 456 -12.50 67.11 34.82
C THR A 456 -11.23 67.02 35.68
N PRO A 457 -11.19 66.15 36.70
CA PRO A 457 -9.98 66.00 37.50
C PRO A 457 -8.85 65.50 36.60
N ILE A 458 -7.82 66.34 36.45
CA ILE A 458 -6.58 65.99 35.78
C ILE A 458 -5.87 64.98 36.68
N VAL A 459 -5.97 63.71 36.32
CA VAL A 459 -5.10 62.66 36.85
C VAL A 459 -3.72 62.85 36.20
N PRO A 460 -2.62 62.94 36.97
CA PRO A 460 -1.28 63.15 36.43
C PRO A 460 -0.86 61.99 35.51
N VAL A 461 -0.07 62.33 34.48
CA VAL A 461 0.37 61.46 33.36
C VAL A 461 1.28 60.28 33.79
N GLY A 462 1.37 59.99 35.09
CA GLY A 462 2.08 58.83 35.66
C GLY A 462 1.18 57.78 36.31
N ASP A 463 -0.15 57.93 36.30
CA ASP A 463 -1.06 57.03 37.00
C ASP A 463 -1.41 55.77 36.16
N ALA A 464 -1.41 54.60 36.79
CA ALA A 464 -1.49 53.28 36.14
C ALA A 464 -2.81 53.03 35.37
N ARG A 465 -3.83 53.87 35.59
CA ARG A 465 -5.19 53.74 35.03
C ARG A 465 -5.41 54.48 33.70
N VAL A 466 -4.48 55.35 33.29
CA VAL A 466 -4.55 56.14 32.03
C VAL A 466 -3.54 55.65 30.98
N ARG A 467 -2.77 54.60 31.30
CA ARG A 467 -1.83 53.97 30.37
C ARG A 467 -2.62 53.28 29.25
N ARG A 468 -2.65 53.89 28.06
CA ARG A 468 -3.03 53.15 26.84
C ARG A 468 -2.13 51.91 26.76
N PRO A 469 -2.64 50.73 26.39
CA PRO A 469 -1.76 49.66 25.95
C PRO A 469 -0.98 50.22 24.76
N SER A 470 0.31 50.49 25.00
CA SER A 470 1.26 50.74 23.93
C SER A 470 1.32 49.45 23.13
N TYR A 471 0.50 49.33 22.09
CA TYR A 471 0.88 48.50 20.96
C TYR A 471 2.23 49.05 20.52
N MET A 472 3.29 48.30 20.84
CA MET A 472 4.55 48.49 20.15
C MET A 472 4.22 48.36 18.67
N VAL A 473 4.20 49.50 17.97
CA VAL A 473 4.48 49.47 16.54
C VAL A 473 5.95 49.10 16.46
N VAL A 474 6.22 47.79 16.48
CA VAL A 474 7.49 47.27 16.00
C VAL A 474 7.46 47.58 14.51
N ILE A 475 8.05 48.71 14.14
CA ILE A 475 8.52 48.89 12.77
C ILE A 475 9.67 47.90 12.63
N GLU A 476 9.35 46.68 12.22
CA GLU A 476 10.37 45.71 11.85
C GLU A 476 11.21 46.29 10.71
N ALA A 477 12.52 46.11 10.81
CA ALA A 477 13.56 46.67 9.95
C ALA A 477 13.51 46.21 8.47
N ALA A 478 12.40 45.63 7.99
CA ALA A 478 12.22 45.16 6.63
C ALA A 478 11.80 46.27 5.63
N HIS A 479 11.40 47.45 6.09
CA HIS A 479 10.96 48.55 5.20
C HIS A 479 12.06 49.54 4.77
N VAL A 480 13.33 49.30 5.11
CA VAL A 480 14.45 50.17 4.68
C VAL A 480 15.25 49.58 3.48
N VAL A 481 15.00 48.33 3.05
CA VAL A 481 15.79 47.70 1.97
C VAL A 481 15.04 47.63 0.63
N LYS A 482 14.29 48.67 0.26
CA LYS A 482 13.76 48.82 -1.12
C LYS A 482 14.22 50.08 -1.87
N HIS A 483 15.15 50.86 -1.31
CA HIS A 483 15.74 52.01 -1.99
C HIS A 483 17.27 52.10 -1.91
N LEU A 484 17.96 50.97 -2.01
CA LEU A 484 19.42 50.94 -2.25
C LEU A 484 19.75 49.88 -3.30
N VAL A 485 19.38 50.14 -4.54
CA VAL A 485 20.06 49.59 -5.72
C VAL A 485 20.35 50.78 -6.63
N PRO A 486 21.61 51.21 -6.79
CA PRO A 486 21.99 52.04 -7.92
C PRO A 486 21.93 51.16 -9.17
N SER A 487 21.32 51.70 -10.22
CA SER A 487 21.53 51.28 -11.62
C SER A 487 23.01 51.20 -11.99
#